data_AF-A0ABD3MM44-F1
#
_entry.id   AF-A0ABD3MM44-F1
#
_cell.length_a   1.000
_cell.length_b   1.000
_cell.length_c   1.000
_cell.angle_alpha   90.00
_cell.angle_beta   90.00
_cell.angle_gamma   90.00
#
_symmetry.space_group_name_H-M   'P 1'
#
loop_
_entity.id
_entity.type
_entity.pdbx_description
1 polymer ?
#
loop_
_entity_poly.entity_id
_entity_poly.type
_entity_poly.pdbx_seq_one_letter_code
_entity_poly.pdbx_strand_id
1 'polypeptide(L)'
;MPRFTSMRILLSVSCLVACVSTRVLAQDNGVEQVANWQAYLEDHSDTSKYRLVFEWDHIHDATIFVDGVDGGRVYNAEDDERCNGDSSIVASDGQPYWMPRFFPRPVSAEITAITGVKFASADWQPCGHKEITICHAESHYDFHMYYEDEETMNSLPLCEIGVPSNPDLPVCRDSATSEINHDYFRLVNHSIPLTMSISRSAMETADATTLLDGVQKNFCVDASSAILRSGVHYGDASETLDEWKNPVTIIGSHNCELKFFEPMFSWKWASGCVTESETSWPVFEVANIEYTKKGIESLPDSWKIEVSEACKAQSCLPGQMDPPLSEVCHIKLSAEGTKCPPEGCTLLKECGNINDCSTALPYLSPWTDNDKDNVDNTVNETTSTPVITETVEPEPTSPLAVTEEVTTSSDAAVLVNGANSLLLVALTFMAFLY
;
A
#
# COMPACT_ATOMS: atom_id res chain seq x y z
N MET A 1 22.20 -74.18 -5.25
CA MET A 1 21.40 -73.08 -4.69
C MET A 1 22.34 -72.08 -4.03
N PRO A 2 22.52 -70.87 -4.58
CA PRO A 2 22.97 -69.73 -3.80
C PRO A 2 21.82 -68.72 -3.65
N ARG A 3 21.64 -68.23 -2.42
CA ARG A 3 20.69 -67.16 -2.09
C ARG A 3 21.32 -65.81 -2.48
N PHE A 4 20.68 -65.09 -3.39
CA PHE A 4 20.97 -63.69 -3.65
C PHE A 4 20.19 -62.82 -2.66
N THR A 5 20.92 -62.09 -1.83
CA THR A 5 20.38 -61.09 -0.92
C THR A 5 20.19 -59.80 -1.70
N SER A 6 18.93 -59.39 -1.88
CA SER A 6 18.55 -58.15 -2.58
C SER A 6 18.80 -56.95 -1.66
N MET A 7 19.83 -56.16 -1.97
CA MET A 7 20.12 -54.90 -1.31
C MET A 7 19.22 -53.81 -1.92
N ARG A 8 18.19 -53.38 -1.18
CA ARG A 8 17.38 -52.21 -1.54
C ARG A 8 18.17 -50.95 -1.19
N ILE A 9 18.62 -50.23 -2.21
CA ILE A 9 19.19 -48.89 -2.08
C ILE A 9 18.02 -47.92 -1.97
N LEU A 10 17.77 -47.41 -0.76
CA LEU A 10 16.93 -46.24 -0.52
C LEU A 10 17.75 -44.99 -0.87
N LEU A 11 17.61 -44.49 -2.10
CA LEU A 11 18.05 -43.14 -2.44
C LEU A 11 17.03 -42.15 -1.87
N SER A 12 17.33 -41.64 -0.67
CA SER A 12 16.73 -40.41 -0.16
C SER A 12 17.33 -39.27 -0.98
N VAL A 13 16.55 -38.76 -1.93
CA VAL A 13 16.87 -37.52 -2.64
C VAL A 13 16.42 -36.38 -1.73
N SER A 14 17.32 -35.91 -0.88
CA SER A 14 17.15 -34.63 -0.20
C SER A 14 17.20 -33.54 -1.27
N CYS A 15 16.03 -33.03 -1.64
CA CYS A 15 15.92 -31.85 -2.49
C CYS A 15 16.45 -30.66 -1.68
N LEU A 16 17.70 -30.26 -1.94
CA LEU A 16 18.21 -28.98 -1.48
C LEU A 16 17.45 -27.92 -2.27
N VAL A 17 16.38 -27.38 -1.70
CA VAL A 17 15.74 -26.16 -2.20
C VAL A 17 16.76 -25.05 -2.02
N ALA A 18 17.50 -24.75 -3.09
CA ALA A 18 18.33 -23.57 -3.12
C ALA A 18 17.39 -22.37 -3.21
N CYS A 19 17.12 -21.72 -2.07
CA CYS A 19 16.57 -20.36 -2.07
C CYS A 19 17.57 -19.47 -2.83
N VAL A 20 17.31 -19.26 -4.12
CA VAL A 20 17.96 -18.21 -4.90
C VAL A 20 17.36 -16.90 -4.39
N SER A 21 17.91 -16.41 -3.29
CA SER A 21 17.66 -15.06 -2.82
C SER A 21 18.30 -14.11 -3.83
N THR A 22 17.49 -13.63 -4.77
CA THR A 22 17.85 -12.51 -5.64
C THR A 22 18.12 -11.31 -4.74
N ARG A 23 19.40 -11.02 -4.49
CA ARG A 23 19.80 -9.77 -3.82
C ARG A 23 19.29 -8.60 -4.65
N VAL A 24 18.27 -7.94 -4.14
CA VAL A 24 17.73 -6.68 -4.65
C VAL A 24 18.83 -5.62 -4.51
N LEU A 25 19.02 -4.82 -5.56
CA LEU A 25 19.95 -3.69 -5.57
C LEU A 25 19.57 -2.73 -4.43
N ALA A 26 20.54 -2.37 -3.58
CA ALA A 26 20.32 -1.44 -2.49
C ALA A 26 19.83 -0.09 -3.04
N GLN A 27 18.60 0.27 -2.69
CA GLN A 27 17.95 1.51 -3.07
C GLN A 27 18.27 2.53 -1.96
N ASP A 28 19.41 3.22 -2.11
CA ASP A 28 20.00 4.11 -1.10
C ASP A 28 19.50 5.56 -1.23
N ASN A 29 18.19 5.73 -1.34
CA ASN A 29 17.56 7.06 -1.31
C ASN A 29 16.69 7.10 -0.06
N GLY A 30 17.20 7.66 1.05
CA GLY A 30 16.59 7.70 2.40
C GLY A 30 15.24 8.42 2.50
N VAL A 31 14.29 7.98 1.69
CA VAL A 31 12.92 8.46 1.50
C VAL A 31 11.98 7.30 1.81
N GLU A 32 12.31 6.11 1.30
CA GLU A 32 11.57 4.89 1.57
C GLU A 32 11.77 4.46 3.02
N GLN A 33 10.68 4.22 3.75
CA GLN A 33 10.72 3.76 5.15
C GLN A 33 10.76 2.22 5.27
N VAL A 34 11.19 1.55 4.20
CA VAL A 34 11.21 0.09 4.05
C VAL A 34 12.63 -0.37 3.78
N ALA A 35 13.20 -1.13 4.72
CA ALA A 35 14.49 -1.79 4.59
C ALA A 35 14.34 -3.32 4.58
N ASN A 36 15.38 -4.02 4.15
CA ASN A 36 15.48 -5.49 4.23
C ASN A 36 14.28 -6.25 3.62
N TRP A 37 13.63 -5.66 2.62
CA TRP A 37 12.48 -6.23 1.95
C TRP A 37 12.77 -7.62 1.35
N GLN A 38 11.86 -8.56 1.60
CA GLN A 38 11.86 -9.88 0.98
C GLN A 38 10.43 -10.31 0.60
N ALA A 39 10.34 -11.13 -0.44
CA ALA A 39 9.13 -11.81 -0.85
C ALA A 39 9.46 -13.27 -1.20
N TYR A 40 8.74 -14.23 -0.62
CA TYR A 40 8.99 -15.66 -0.83
C TYR A 40 7.73 -16.52 -0.59
N LEU A 41 7.75 -17.76 -1.09
CA LEU A 41 6.67 -18.74 -0.86
C LEU A 41 7.06 -19.67 0.29
N GLU A 42 6.12 -19.90 1.20
CA GLU A 42 6.20 -20.96 2.20
C GLU A 42 5.39 -22.18 1.75
N ASP A 43 5.80 -23.37 2.21
CA ASP A 43 5.05 -24.59 1.99
C ASP A 43 3.67 -24.51 2.68
N HIS A 44 2.63 -24.85 1.94
CA HIS A 44 1.27 -24.94 2.46
C HIS A 44 0.84 -26.42 2.58
N SER A 45 0.13 -26.76 3.65
CA SER A 45 -0.29 -28.14 3.94
C SER A 45 -1.25 -28.71 2.88
N ASP A 46 -2.12 -27.86 2.35
CA ASP A 46 -2.89 -28.09 1.12
C ASP A 46 -2.05 -27.68 -0.10
N THR A 47 -1.72 -28.66 -0.94
CA THR A 47 -0.89 -28.46 -2.13
C THR A 47 -1.53 -27.58 -3.20
N SER A 48 -2.86 -27.42 -3.17
CA SER A 48 -3.62 -26.55 -4.08
C SER A 48 -3.61 -25.08 -3.68
N LYS A 49 -3.14 -24.78 -2.46
CA LYS A 49 -3.00 -23.42 -1.95
C LYS A 49 -1.54 -22.97 -1.92
N TYR A 50 -1.34 -21.67 -1.95
CA TYR A 50 -0.06 -21.01 -1.70
C TYR A 50 -0.06 -20.32 -0.32
N ARG A 51 1.13 -20.07 0.21
CA ARG A 51 1.37 -19.06 1.26
C ARG A 51 2.48 -18.14 0.79
N LEU A 52 2.11 -16.92 0.44
CA LEU A 52 3.03 -15.88 -0.01
C LEU A 52 3.37 -15.01 1.19
N VAL A 53 4.65 -14.81 1.44
CA VAL A 53 5.16 -14.03 2.57
C VAL A 53 5.96 -12.86 2.07
N PHE A 54 5.71 -11.71 2.68
CA PHE A 54 6.47 -10.48 2.55
C PHE A 54 6.97 -10.09 3.93
N GLU A 55 8.22 -9.65 4.01
CA GLU A 55 8.80 -9.16 5.25
C GLU A 55 9.71 -7.98 4.98
N TRP A 56 9.72 -7.02 5.90
CA TRP A 56 10.56 -5.84 5.83
C TRP A 56 10.78 -5.23 7.22
N ASP A 57 11.75 -4.34 7.29
CA ASP A 57 12.01 -3.53 8.47
C ASP A 57 11.55 -2.09 8.19
N HIS A 58 10.74 -1.53 9.09
CA HIS A 58 10.42 -0.11 9.05
C HIS A 58 11.59 0.71 9.60
N ILE A 59 12.01 1.74 8.86
CA ILE A 59 13.08 2.67 9.24
C ILE A 59 12.46 3.82 10.02
N HIS A 60 12.93 4.12 11.24
CA HIS A 60 12.33 5.18 12.06
C HIS A 60 12.94 6.58 11.86
N ASP A 61 14.17 6.66 11.34
CA ASP A 61 15.01 7.88 11.39
C ASP A 61 14.49 9.07 10.57
N ALA A 62 13.39 8.92 9.83
CA ALA A 62 12.70 10.00 9.11
C ALA A 62 11.17 9.94 9.20
N THR A 63 10.61 9.08 10.07
CA THR A 63 9.18 8.81 10.08
C THR A 63 8.41 9.89 10.84
N ILE A 64 7.40 10.47 10.18
CA ILE A 64 6.37 11.28 10.83
C ILE A 64 5.27 10.36 11.29
N PHE A 65 4.89 10.51 12.56
CA PHE A 65 3.75 9.83 13.13
C PHE A 65 2.62 10.82 13.39
N VAL A 66 1.52 10.62 12.67
CA VAL A 66 0.22 11.27 12.85
C VAL A 66 -0.73 10.22 13.39
N ASP A 67 -1.28 10.48 14.57
CA ASP A 67 -2.27 9.62 15.21
C ASP A 67 -3.65 10.25 14.97
N GLY A 68 -4.50 9.57 14.23
CA GLY A 68 -5.87 10.01 14.00
C GLY A 68 -6.64 10.18 15.31
N VAL A 69 -7.45 11.24 15.38
CA VAL A 69 -8.48 11.57 16.40
C VAL A 69 -8.29 10.92 17.78
N ASP A 70 -7.16 11.20 18.44
CA ASP A 70 -6.89 11.07 19.89
C ASP A 70 -5.40 10.96 20.20
N GLY A 71 -4.53 11.11 19.21
CA GLY A 71 -3.47 12.09 19.29
C GLY A 71 -2.03 11.59 19.42
N GLY A 72 -1.23 12.17 18.53
CA GLY A 72 0.21 12.26 18.56
C GLY A 72 0.57 13.74 18.64
N ARG A 73 1.84 14.09 18.40
CA ARG A 73 2.29 15.50 18.29
C ARG A 73 1.45 16.34 17.32
N VAL A 74 0.68 15.67 16.47
CA VAL A 74 -0.32 16.17 15.53
C VAL A 74 -1.67 15.58 15.95
N TYR A 75 -2.60 16.43 16.42
CA TYR A 75 -3.94 16.04 16.89
C TYR A 75 -4.90 15.70 15.74
N ASN A 76 -4.59 16.23 14.55
CA ASN A 76 -5.26 16.01 13.28
C ASN A 76 -4.21 16.29 12.20
N ALA A 77 -4.05 15.45 11.17
CA ALA A 77 -3.10 15.71 10.08
C ALA A 77 -3.28 17.12 9.49
N GLU A 78 -4.49 17.66 9.53
CA GLU A 78 -4.80 19.02 9.10
C GLU A 78 -4.12 20.12 9.92
N ASP A 79 -3.79 19.86 11.18
CA ASP A 79 -3.14 20.79 12.10
C ASP A 79 -1.60 20.74 12.03
N ASP A 80 -1.02 19.69 11.41
CA ASP A 80 0.43 19.66 11.16
C ASP A 80 0.77 20.43 9.89
N GLU A 81 1.70 21.35 10.02
CA GLU A 81 2.15 22.21 8.92
C GLU A 81 2.72 21.45 7.73
N ARG A 82 3.11 20.17 7.89
CA ARG A 82 3.64 19.27 6.84
C ARG A 82 2.55 18.46 6.17
N CYS A 83 1.51 18.09 6.93
CA CYS A 83 0.42 17.25 6.46
C CYS A 83 -0.79 18.03 5.96
N ASN A 84 -0.86 19.34 6.23
CA ASN A 84 -1.88 20.17 5.62
C ASN A 84 -1.73 20.17 4.07
N GLY A 85 -2.86 20.14 3.37
CA GLY A 85 -2.91 19.97 1.91
C GLY A 85 -2.24 21.11 1.13
N ASP A 86 -2.12 22.29 1.75
CA ASP A 86 -1.46 23.47 1.19
C ASP A 86 -0.02 23.63 1.71
N SER A 87 0.56 22.57 2.27
CA SER A 87 1.88 22.61 2.89
C SER A 87 2.95 22.97 1.88
N SER A 88 3.77 23.95 2.24
CA SER A 88 5.04 24.21 1.54
C SER A 88 6.20 23.36 2.07
N ILE A 89 5.96 22.54 3.09
CA ILE A 89 6.98 21.67 3.68
C ILE A 89 6.95 20.32 2.98
N VAL A 90 8.09 19.97 2.40
CA VAL A 90 8.29 18.73 1.65
C VAL A 90 9.19 17.78 2.43
N ALA A 91 9.07 16.48 2.12
CA ALA A 91 9.95 15.45 2.66
C ALA A 91 11.34 15.52 1.99
N SER A 92 12.26 14.63 2.39
CA SER A 92 13.64 14.57 1.88
C SER A 92 13.73 14.31 0.37
N ASP A 93 12.68 13.74 -0.24
CA ASP A 93 12.51 13.56 -1.69
C ASP A 93 12.05 14.81 -2.44
N GLY A 94 11.71 15.88 -1.72
CA GLY A 94 11.15 17.09 -2.30
C GLY A 94 9.64 17.01 -2.63
N GLN A 95 8.95 15.94 -2.24
CA GLN A 95 7.50 15.79 -2.40
C GLN A 95 6.75 16.19 -1.10
N PRO A 96 5.54 16.76 -1.18
CA PRO A 96 4.71 17.03 0.01
C PRO A 96 4.45 15.76 0.81
N TYR A 97 4.37 15.81 2.14
CA TYR A 97 4.20 14.59 2.96
C TYR A 97 2.87 13.85 2.73
N TRP A 98 1.84 14.53 2.27
CA TRP A 98 0.54 13.94 1.92
C TRP A 98 0.50 13.30 0.52
N MET A 99 1.54 13.47 -0.30
CA MET A 99 1.61 12.83 -1.62
C MET A 99 1.92 11.33 -1.44
N PRO A 100 1.17 10.40 -2.06
CA PRO A 100 1.50 8.99 -2.01
C PRO A 100 2.89 8.72 -2.60
N ARG A 101 3.67 7.87 -1.93
CA ARG A 101 4.90 7.31 -2.50
C ARG A 101 4.64 5.86 -2.87
N PHE A 102 4.88 5.54 -4.13
CA PHE A 102 4.80 4.17 -4.62
C PHE A 102 6.20 3.62 -4.82
N PHE A 103 6.55 2.56 -4.08
CA PHE A 103 7.85 1.88 -4.20
C PHE A 103 7.64 0.44 -4.69
N PRO A 104 7.33 0.24 -5.99
CA PRO A 104 7.08 -1.08 -6.53
C PRO A 104 8.33 -1.96 -6.49
N ARG A 105 8.16 -3.21 -6.07
CA ARG A 105 9.21 -4.22 -6.01
C ARG A 105 8.75 -5.47 -6.77
N PRO A 106 9.46 -5.88 -7.84
CA PRO A 106 9.08 -7.08 -8.57
C PRO A 106 9.20 -8.31 -7.66
N VAL A 107 8.27 -9.25 -7.82
CA VAL A 107 8.37 -10.57 -7.18
C VAL A 107 9.05 -11.56 -8.12
N SER A 108 9.43 -12.73 -7.59
CA SER A 108 10.03 -13.77 -8.44
C SER A 108 9.03 -14.31 -9.46
N ALA A 109 9.54 -14.83 -10.59
CA ALA A 109 8.69 -15.47 -11.59
C ALA A 109 7.90 -16.67 -11.03
N GLU A 110 8.44 -17.35 -10.00
CA GLU A 110 7.74 -18.43 -9.30
C GLU A 110 6.53 -17.91 -8.52
N ILE A 111 6.68 -16.80 -7.77
CA ILE A 111 5.55 -16.14 -7.08
C ILE A 111 4.49 -15.77 -8.12
N THR A 112 4.88 -15.07 -9.20
CA THR A 112 3.94 -14.70 -10.27
C THR A 112 3.22 -15.90 -10.87
N ALA A 113 3.92 -16.99 -11.16
CA ALA A 113 3.30 -18.18 -11.74
C ALA A 113 2.29 -18.84 -10.79
N ILE A 114 2.53 -18.77 -9.47
CA ILE A 114 1.70 -19.42 -8.46
C ILE A 114 0.54 -18.54 -7.98
N THR A 115 0.74 -17.23 -7.88
CA THR A 115 -0.23 -16.31 -7.25
C THR A 115 -0.78 -15.26 -8.21
N GLY A 116 -0.23 -15.12 -9.41
CA GLY A 116 -0.59 -14.04 -10.34
C GLY A 116 -0.04 -12.67 -9.95
N VAL A 117 0.53 -12.50 -8.76
CA VAL A 117 1.13 -11.24 -8.30
C VAL A 117 2.37 -10.93 -9.13
N LYS A 118 2.43 -9.72 -9.69
CA LYS A 118 3.50 -9.27 -10.60
C LYS A 118 4.56 -8.46 -9.87
N PHE A 119 4.11 -7.60 -8.97
CA PHE A 119 4.94 -6.83 -8.06
C PHE A 119 4.13 -6.47 -6.82
N ALA A 120 4.82 -6.05 -5.77
CA ALA A 120 4.20 -5.58 -4.54
C ALA A 120 4.88 -4.30 -4.06
N SER A 121 4.21 -3.54 -3.21
CA SER A 121 4.76 -2.35 -2.58
C SER A 121 4.26 -2.23 -1.14
N ALA A 122 5.14 -1.80 -0.24
CA ALA A 122 4.77 -1.38 1.11
C ALA A 122 4.92 0.14 1.17
N ASP A 123 3.82 0.82 0.88
CA ASP A 123 3.83 2.26 0.69
C ASP A 123 3.51 2.93 2.03
N TRP A 124 4.49 3.67 2.57
CA TRP A 124 4.33 4.39 3.83
C TRP A 124 3.66 5.74 3.58
N GLN A 125 2.51 5.97 4.22
CA GLN A 125 1.76 7.21 4.15
C GLN A 125 1.86 7.97 5.48
N PRO A 126 2.80 8.92 5.64
CA PRO A 126 3.01 9.60 6.93
C PRO A 126 1.82 10.46 7.36
N CYS A 127 1.07 11.01 6.43
CA CYS A 127 -0.08 11.88 6.71
C CYS A 127 -1.43 11.20 6.44
N GLY A 128 -1.42 9.91 6.11
CA GLY A 128 -2.55 9.21 5.53
C GLY A 128 -3.01 9.84 4.21
N HIS A 129 -4.22 9.48 3.77
CA HIS A 129 -4.81 10.01 2.55
C HIS A 129 -5.83 11.09 2.87
N LYS A 130 -5.42 12.35 2.77
CA LYS A 130 -6.29 13.48 3.11
C LYS A 130 -7.55 13.46 2.22
N GLU A 131 -8.72 13.67 2.84
CA GLU A 131 -10.04 13.74 2.18
C GLU A 131 -10.54 12.44 1.55
N ILE A 132 -9.78 11.33 1.65
CA ILE A 132 -10.29 10.00 1.33
C ILE A 132 -11.08 9.51 2.52
N THR A 133 -12.38 9.36 2.33
CA THR A 133 -13.28 8.93 3.40
C THR A 133 -12.94 7.51 3.86
N ILE A 134 -12.37 6.68 2.99
CA ILE A 134 -11.98 5.31 3.33
C ILE A 134 -10.68 5.18 4.13
N CYS A 135 -9.76 6.13 3.96
CA CYS A 135 -8.41 6.06 4.51
C CYS A 135 -8.17 7.30 5.36
N HIS A 136 -8.35 7.17 6.67
CA HIS A 136 -8.26 8.31 7.59
C HIS A 136 -6.92 9.05 7.49
N ALA A 137 -6.92 10.27 8.01
CA ALA A 137 -5.75 11.13 8.11
C ALA A 137 -4.80 10.69 9.25
N GLU A 138 -4.37 9.43 9.21
CA GLU A 138 -3.43 8.81 10.16
C GLU A 138 -2.27 8.16 9.42
N SER A 139 -1.12 8.03 10.06
CA SER A 139 0.01 7.35 9.44
C SER A 139 -0.26 5.86 9.31
N HIS A 140 -0.07 5.31 8.11
CA HIS A 140 -0.32 3.90 7.84
C HIS A 140 0.54 3.36 6.70
N TYR A 141 0.47 2.04 6.52
CA TYR A 141 0.98 1.37 5.35
C TYR A 141 -0.17 0.96 4.43
N ASP A 142 0.03 1.22 3.14
CA ASP A 142 -0.72 0.65 2.03
C ASP A 142 0.11 -0.50 1.46
N PHE A 143 -0.24 -1.75 1.78
CA PHE A 143 0.49 -2.89 1.23
C PHE A 143 -0.20 -3.41 -0.02
N HIS A 144 0.31 -3.09 -1.20
CA HIS A 144 -0.31 -3.48 -2.46
C HIS A 144 0.28 -4.78 -3.01
N MET A 145 -0.58 -5.71 -3.41
CA MET A 145 -0.23 -6.84 -4.30
C MET A 145 -0.88 -6.63 -5.67
N TYR A 146 -0.09 -6.25 -6.67
CA TYR A 146 -0.57 -5.95 -8.02
C TYR A 146 -0.61 -7.20 -8.90
N TYR A 147 -1.69 -7.36 -9.68
CA TYR A 147 -1.89 -8.48 -10.60
C TYR A 147 -1.57 -8.14 -12.07
N GLU A 148 -1.23 -6.87 -12.32
CA GLU A 148 -0.81 -6.34 -13.61
C GLU A 148 0.67 -6.01 -13.60
N ASP A 149 1.31 -6.00 -14.76
CA ASP A 149 2.72 -5.63 -14.86
C ASP A 149 2.92 -4.14 -14.50
N GLU A 150 4.07 -3.81 -13.89
CA GLU A 150 4.39 -2.44 -13.46
C GLU A 150 4.36 -1.44 -14.62
N GLU A 151 4.80 -1.86 -15.81
CA GLU A 151 4.71 -1.06 -17.04
C GLU A 151 3.25 -0.74 -17.39
N THR A 152 2.36 -1.72 -17.31
CA THR A 152 0.92 -1.52 -17.55
C THR A 152 0.34 -0.52 -16.55
N MET A 153 0.63 -0.68 -15.25
CA MET A 153 0.16 0.22 -14.21
C MET A 153 0.68 1.66 -14.40
N ASN A 154 1.94 1.82 -14.76
CA ASN A 154 2.54 3.12 -15.06
C ASN A 154 2.05 3.75 -16.37
N SER A 155 1.52 2.94 -17.29
CA SER A 155 0.95 3.38 -18.57
C SER A 155 -0.53 3.77 -18.49
N LEU A 156 -1.18 3.59 -17.33
CA LEU A 156 -2.56 4.00 -17.13
C LEU A 156 -2.73 5.49 -17.45
N PRO A 157 -3.78 5.88 -18.21
CA PRO A 157 -4.04 7.28 -18.51
C PRO A 157 -4.17 8.11 -17.23
N LEU A 158 -3.53 9.28 -17.21
CA LEU A 158 -3.62 10.17 -16.05
C LEU A 158 -4.98 10.86 -16.03
N CYS A 159 -5.74 10.65 -14.97
CA CYS A 159 -7.00 11.35 -14.71
C CYS A 159 -6.75 12.83 -14.39
N GLU A 160 -7.78 13.65 -14.54
CA GLU A 160 -7.80 14.96 -13.89
C GLU A 160 -7.88 14.77 -12.37
N ILE A 161 -6.92 15.36 -11.65
CA ILE A 161 -6.75 15.22 -10.18
C ILE A 161 -7.31 16.42 -9.40
N GLY A 162 -7.23 16.33 -8.08
CA GLY A 162 -7.55 17.36 -7.10
C GLY A 162 -8.99 17.26 -6.63
N VAL A 163 -9.37 17.99 -5.57
CA VAL A 163 -10.77 18.26 -5.17
C VAL A 163 -11.02 19.79 -5.07
N PRO A 164 -12.28 20.29 -4.96
CA PRO A 164 -12.51 21.73 -4.89
C PRO A 164 -11.82 22.43 -3.72
N SER A 165 -11.60 21.74 -2.59
CA SER A 165 -10.85 22.26 -1.43
C SER A 165 -9.34 22.25 -1.64
N ASN A 166 -8.80 21.30 -2.41
CA ASN A 166 -7.39 21.20 -2.73
C ASN A 166 -7.16 20.63 -4.15
N PRO A 167 -6.86 21.47 -5.15
CA PRO A 167 -6.68 21.03 -6.54
C PRO A 167 -5.39 20.21 -6.77
N ASP A 168 -4.46 20.19 -5.82
CA ASP A 168 -3.17 19.52 -5.97
C ASP A 168 -3.17 18.09 -5.41
N LEU A 169 -4.27 17.64 -4.79
CA LEU A 169 -4.37 16.25 -4.31
C LEU A 169 -4.38 15.25 -5.48
N PRO A 170 -3.71 14.10 -5.36
CA PRO A 170 -3.61 13.10 -6.42
C PRO A 170 -4.88 12.22 -6.55
N VAL A 171 -6.02 12.78 -6.16
CA VAL A 171 -7.33 12.13 -6.19
C VAL A 171 -7.97 12.37 -7.56
N CYS A 172 -8.24 11.30 -8.29
CA CYS A 172 -9.04 11.33 -9.50
C CYS A 172 -10.50 11.67 -9.18
N ARG A 173 -11.13 12.52 -9.97
CA ARG A 173 -12.59 12.73 -9.92
C ARG A 173 -13.29 11.95 -11.02
N ASP A 174 -14.52 11.50 -10.76
CA ASP A 174 -15.38 11.05 -11.86
C ASP A 174 -15.80 12.28 -12.69
N SER A 175 -16.07 12.06 -13.98
CA SER A 175 -16.34 13.13 -14.93
C SER A 175 -17.55 12.82 -15.78
N ALA A 176 -18.36 13.84 -16.07
CA ALA A 176 -19.46 13.72 -17.01
C ALA A 176 -18.99 13.60 -18.48
N THR A 177 -17.74 13.96 -18.78
CA THR A 177 -17.25 14.19 -20.15
C THR A 177 -15.84 13.66 -20.44
N SER A 178 -15.05 13.30 -19.42
CA SER A 178 -13.73 12.69 -19.60
C SER A 178 -13.81 11.17 -19.44
N GLU A 179 -13.64 10.42 -20.54
CA GLU A 179 -13.65 8.95 -20.52
C GLU A 179 -12.50 8.40 -19.66
N ILE A 180 -11.34 9.08 -19.65
CA ILE A 180 -10.20 8.71 -18.81
C ILE A 180 -10.57 8.75 -17.33
N ASN A 181 -11.21 9.83 -16.88
CA ASN A 181 -11.67 9.96 -15.51
C ASN A 181 -12.74 8.92 -15.19
N HIS A 182 -13.72 8.74 -16.09
CA HIS A 182 -14.79 7.76 -15.91
C HIS A 182 -14.27 6.32 -15.83
N ASP A 183 -13.20 5.97 -16.56
CA ASP A 183 -12.60 4.63 -16.51
C ASP A 183 -12.11 4.25 -15.10
N TYR A 184 -11.69 5.21 -14.26
CA TYR A 184 -11.39 4.96 -12.84
C TYR A 184 -12.63 4.52 -12.05
N PHE A 185 -13.81 5.01 -12.44
CA PHE A 185 -15.09 4.76 -11.74
C PHE A 185 -15.98 3.73 -12.44
N ARG A 186 -15.45 3.03 -13.45
CA ARG A 186 -16.07 1.80 -13.94
C ARG A 186 -15.81 0.69 -12.94
N LEU A 187 -16.80 0.43 -12.09
CA LEU A 187 -16.62 -0.41 -10.92
C LEU A 187 -16.68 -1.90 -11.25
N VAL A 188 -15.87 -2.70 -10.55
CA VAL A 188 -15.95 -4.17 -10.62
C VAL A 188 -17.25 -4.68 -9.98
N ASN A 189 -17.75 -5.82 -10.46
CA ASN A 189 -18.86 -6.55 -9.82
C ASN A 189 -18.42 -7.85 -9.11
N HIS A 190 -17.12 -8.13 -9.19
CA HIS A 190 -16.46 -9.33 -8.68
C HIS A 190 -15.36 -8.90 -7.70
N SER A 191 -14.77 -9.89 -7.02
CA SER A 191 -13.64 -9.72 -6.09
C SER A 191 -13.95 -8.85 -4.88
N ILE A 192 -15.23 -8.60 -4.63
CA ILE A 192 -15.70 -7.88 -3.46
C ILE A 192 -15.93 -8.87 -2.32
N PRO A 193 -15.24 -8.73 -1.18
CA PRO A 193 -15.52 -9.54 0.00
C PRO A 193 -16.96 -9.37 0.48
N LEU A 194 -17.59 -10.49 0.82
CA LEU A 194 -18.93 -10.59 1.38
C LEU A 194 -18.89 -10.98 2.85
N THR A 195 -18.06 -11.97 3.18
CA THR A 195 -17.88 -12.47 4.53
C THR A 195 -16.40 -12.77 4.77
N MET A 196 -15.98 -12.70 6.03
CA MET A 196 -14.64 -13.12 6.44
C MET A 196 -14.61 -13.48 7.94
N SER A 197 -13.60 -14.24 8.35
CA SER A 197 -13.25 -14.41 9.76
C SER A 197 -12.17 -13.39 10.15
N ILE A 198 -12.30 -12.74 11.30
CA ILE A 198 -11.36 -11.68 11.72
C ILE A 198 -10.87 -11.95 13.13
N SER A 199 -9.57 -11.78 13.36
CA SER A 199 -8.97 -11.88 14.68
C SER A 199 -9.49 -10.81 15.62
N ARG A 200 -9.88 -11.24 16.81
CA ARG A 200 -10.22 -10.36 17.93
C ARG A 200 -9.51 -10.83 19.18
N SER A 201 -9.12 -9.87 20.01
CA SER A 201 -8.62 -10.17 21.35
C SER A 201 -9.69 -10.89 22.17
N ALA A 202 -9.31 -12.03 22.76
CA ALA A 202 -10.14 -12.69 23.74
C ALA A 202 -10.09 -11.89 25.04
N MET A 203 -11.16 -11.15 25.31
CA MET A 203 -11.33 -10.30 26.51
C MET A 203 -11.10 -11.01 27.87
N GLU A 204 -10.95 -12.35 27.91
CA GLU A 204 -10.92 -13.13 29.14
C GLU A 204 -9.71 -14.07 29.31
N THR A 205 -8.91 -14.33 28.27
CA THR A 205 -7.70 -15.17 28.40
C THR A 205 -6.58 -14.65 27.52
N ALA A 206 -5.52 -14.14 28.15
CA ALA A 206 -4.41 -13.41 27.53
C ALA A 206 -3.58 -14.16 26.45
N ASP A 207 -3.93 -15.41 26.11
CA ASP A 207 -3.11 -16.27 25.24
C ASP A 207 -3.85 -16.81 23.99
N ALA A 208 -5.12 -16.43 23.75
CA ALA A 208 -5.86 -16.96 22.59
C ALA A 208 -6.49 -15.87 21.73
N THR A 209 -5.89 -15.58 20.59
CA THR A 209 -6.56 -14.85 19.50
C THR A 209 -7.73 -15.71 19.01
N THR A 210 -8.94 -15.15 19.05
CA THR A 210 -10.14 -15.85 18.55
C THR A 210 -10.54 -15.23 17.21
N LEU A 211 -10.76 -16.06 16.19
CA LEU A 211 -11.35 -15.60 14.93
C LEU A 211 -12.86 -15.50 15.11
N LEU A 212 -13.41 -14.31 14.94
CA LEU A 212 -14.84 -14.11 14.78
C LEU A 212 -15.21 -14.55 13.37
N ASP A 213 -15.91 -15.66 13.24
CA ASP A 213 -16.22 -16.27 11.95
C ASP A 213 -17.48 -15.67 11.29
N GLY A 214 -17.50 -15.64 9.96
CA GLY A 214 -18.66 -15.22 9.16
C GLY A 214 -19.10 -13.76 9.36
N VAL A 215 -18.16 -12.86 9.69
CA VAL A 215 -18.41 -11.42 9.79
C VAL A 215 -18.86 -10.91 8.43
N GLN A 216 -20.10 -10.41 8.35
CA GLN A 216 -20.64 -9.82 7.13
C GLN A 216 -19.94 -8.51 6.83
N LYS A 217 -19.66 -8.29 5.54
CA LYS A 217 -18.96 -7.12 5.05
C LYS A 217 -19.82 -6.36 4.06
N ASN A 218 -19.83 -5.05 4.22
CA ASN A 218 -20.53 -4.10 3.38
C ASN A 218 -19.50 -3.26 2.63
N PHE A 219 -18.79 -3.93 1.70
CA PHE A 219 -17.86 -3.25 0.83
C PHE A 219 -18.59 -2.23 -0.05
N CYS A 220 -18.02 -1.04 -0.10
CA CYS A 220 -18.55 0.10 -0.82
C CYS A 220 -17.39 0.79 -1.55
N VAL A 221 -17.72 1.68 -2.49
CA VAL A 221 -16.77 2.56 -3.15
C VAL A 221 -16.85 3.94 -2.54
N ASP A 222 -15.71 4.59 -2.38
CA ASP A 222 -15.67 6.01 -2.05
C ASP A 222 -15.18 6.78 -3.26
N ALA A 223 -15.98 7.76 -3.69
CA ALA A 223 -15.69 8.58 -4.86
C ALA A 223 -14.35 9.34 -4.73
N SER A 224 -13.92 9.62 -3.51
CA SER A 224 -12.64 10.28 -3.21
C SER A 224 -11.46 9.31 -3.13
N SER A 225 -11.70 8.00 -3.15
CA SER A 225 -10.64 6.99 -3.04
C SER A 225 -9.91 6.70 -4.35
N ALA A 226 -10.30 7.30 -5.47
CA ALA A 226 -9.61 7.05 -6.72
C ALA A 226 -8.25 7.77 -6.74
N ILE A 227 -7.16 7.00 -6.72
CA ILE A 227 -5.79 7.55 -6.72
C ILE A 227 -5.15 7.36 -8.09
N LEU A 228 -4.47 8.40 -8.54
CA LEU A 228 -3.72 8.38 -9.80
C LEU A 228 -2.82 7.13 -9.86
N ARG A 229 -2.94 6.37 -10.95
CA ARG A 229 -2.25 5.08 -11.22
C ARG A 229 -2.51 3.91 -10.25
N SER A 230 -3.26 4.10 -9.16
CA SER A 230 -3.72 2.98 -8.32
C SER A 230 -5.13 2.54 -8.74
N GLY A 231 -5.98 3.47 -9.19
CA GLY A 231 -7.37 3.17 -9.49
C GLY A 231 -8.28 3.55 -8.34
N VAL A 232 -9.52 3.05 -8.36
CA VAL A 232 -10.51 3.26 -7.31
C VAL A 232 -10.46 2.14 -6.28
N HIS A 233 -10.65 2.49 -5.00
CA HIS A 233 -10.56 1.55 -3.89
C HIS A 233 -11.95 1.18 -3.37
N TYR A 234 -12.06 -0.04 -2.86
CA TYR A 234 -13.23 -0.56 -2.19
C TYR A 234 -12.85 -1.05 -0.80
N GLY A 235 -13.63 -0.68 0.20
CA GLY A 235 -13.44 -1.14 1.56
C GLY A 235 -14.77 -1.29 2.30
N ASP A 236 -14.72 -1.98 3.43
CA ASP A 236 -15.91 -2.19 4.26
C ASP A 236 -16.33 -0.90 4.96
N ALA A 237 -17.58 -0.47 4.77
CA ALA A 237 -18.07 0.80 5.31
C ALA A 237 -17.85 0.95 6.83
N SER A 238 -17.87 -0.12 7.62
CA SER A 238 -17.68 -0.04 9.08
C SER A 238 -16.20 0.05 9.49
N GLU A 239 -15.29 -0.41 8.64
CA GLU A 239 -13.86 -0.30 8.86
C GLU A 239 -13.29 1.01 8.32
N THR A 240 -13.94 1.56 7.30
CA THR A 240 -13.37 2.68 6.55
C THR A 240 -13.91 4.03 6.98
N LEU A 241 -15.13 4.10 7.54
CA LEU A 241 -15.74 5.36 7.99
C LEU A 241 -15.36 5.73 9.44
N ASP A 242 -14.86 4.77 10.20
CA ASP A 242 -14.47 4.92 11.60
C ASP A 242 -12.96 4.76 11.75
N GLU A 243 -12.37 5.38 12.78
CA GLU A 243 -10.95 5.28 13.12
C GLU A 243 -10.44 3.83 13.07
N TRP A 244 -9.29 3.58 12.42
CA TRP A 244 -8.76 2.24 12.27
C TRP A 244 -8.14 1.72 13.57
N LYS A 245 -8.91 0.89 14.25
CA LYS A 245 -8.44 0.11 15.39
C LYS A 245 -7.79 -1.20 14.97
N ASN A 246 -8.04 -1.63 13.74
CA ASN A 246 -7.60 -2.90 13.21
C ASN A 246 -7.11 -2.71 11.78
N PRO A 247 -6.14 -3.52 11.32
CA PRO A 247 -5.83 -3.64 9.91
C PRO A 247 -7.08 -3.93 9.06
N VAL A 248 -7.14 -3.37 7.86
CA VAL A 248 -8.30 -3.42 6.97
C VAL A 248 -7.95 -4.08 5.63
N THR A 249 -8.96 -4.61 4.95
CA THR A 249 -8.80 -5.18 3.61
C THR A 249 -9.37 -4.22 2.58
N ILE A 250 -8.56 -3.81 1.62
CA ILE A 250 -8.96 -3.00 0.48
C ILE A 250 -8.76 -3.77 -0.84
N ILE A 251 -9.63 -3.46 -1.80
CA ILE A 251 -9.54 -3.95 -3.17
C ILE A 251 -9.41 -2.75 -4.10
N GLY A 252 -8.52 -2.81 -5.09
CA GLY A 252 -8.34 -1.77 -6.09
C GLY A 252 -8.74 -2.20 -7.48
N SER A 253 -9.36 -1.31 -8.24
CA SER A 253 -9.69 -1.57 -9.65
C SER A 253 -9.52 -0.36 -10.55
N HIS A 254 -9.41 -0.63 -11.85
CA HIS A 254 -9.48 0.38 -12.90
C HIS A 254 -10.16 -0.21 -14.12
N ASN A 255 -11.12 0.51 -14.70
CA ASN A 255 -11.90 0.08 -15.86
C ASN A 255 -12.52 -1.32 -15.68
N CYS A 256 -13.19 -1.51 -14.53
CA CYS A 256 -13.85 -2.72 -14.07
C CYS A 256 -13.02 -4.01 -14.14
N GLU A 257 -11.72 -3.87 -13.91
CA GLU A 257 -10.80 -4.97 -13.77
C GLU A 257 -10.02 -4.81 -12.46
N LEU A 258 -9.90 -5.90 -11.70
CA LEU A 258 -9.12 -5.94 -10.47
C LEU A 258 -7.66 -5.59 -10.79
N LYS A 259 -7.08 -4.64 -10.06
CA LYS A 259 -5.67 -4.25 -10.19
C LYS A 259 -4.82 -4.74 -9.03
N PHE A 260 -5.33 -4.63 -7.81
CA PHE A 260 -4.61 -5.08 -6.63
C PHE A 260 -5.52 -5.55 -5.50
N PHE A 261 -4.90 -6.26 -4.57
CA PHE A 261 -5.40 -6.56 -3.24
C PHE A 261 -4.50 -5.86 -2.22
N GLU A 262 -5.09 -5.22 -1.21
CA GLU A 262 -4.36 -4.30 -0.34
C GLU A 262 -4.75 -4.45 1.14
N PRO A 263 -3.94 -5.16 1.94
CA PRO A 263 -4.00 -5.04 3.39
C PRO A 263 -3.42 -3.71 3.81
N MET A 264 -4.21 -2.89 4.52
CA MET A 264 -3.72 -1.66 5.12
C MET A 264 -3.68 -1.80 6.64
N PHE A 265 -2.74 -1.14 7.28
CA PHE A 265 -2.70 -1.08 8.74
C PHE A 265 -2.12 0.23 9.24
N SER A 266 -2.76 0.77 10.28
CA SER A 266 -2.32 2.00 10.91
C SER A 266 -1.04 1.80 11.70
N TRP A 267 -0.23 2.85 11.78
CA TRP A 267 0.92 2.84 12.67
C TRP A 267 0.51 2.82 14.14
N LYS A 268 -0.67 3.38 14.46
CA LYS A 268 -1.28 3.28 15.79
C LYS A 268 -1.50 1.82 16.20
N TRP A 269 -1.96 0.98 15.28
CA TRP A 269 -2.03 -0.46 15.51
C TRP A 269 -0.62 -1.08 15.60
N ALA A 270 0.25 -0.83 14.63
CA ALA A 270 1.59 -1.43 14.58
C ALA A 270 2.42 -1.13 15.85
N SER A 271 2.23 0.05 16.44
CA SER A 271 2.91 0.49 17.65
C SER A 271 2.29 -0.01 18.96
N GLY A 272 1.19 -0.77 18.89
CA GLY A 272 0.48 -1.27 20.06
C GLY A 272 -0.25 -0.17 20.85
N CYS A 273 -0.61 0.93 20.18
CA CYS A 273 -1.33 2.06 20.78
C CYS A 273 -2.86 1.96 20.68
N VAL A 274 -3.38 0.92 20.04
CA VAL A 274 -4.79 0.54 20.16
C VAL A 274 -4.95 -0.35 21.41
N THR A 275 -6.02 -0.14 22.18
CA THR A 275 -6.20 -0.91 23.41
C THR A 275 -6.36 -2.41 23.11
N GLU A 276 -5.77 -3.27 23.94
CA GLU A 276 -5.82 -4.73 23.76
C GLU A 276 -7.25 -5.28 23.74
N SER A 277 -8.24 -4.57 24.28
CA SER A 277 -9.65 -4.96 24.21
C SER A 277 -10.30 -4.74 22.84
N GLU A 278 -9.67 -3.92 21.99
CA GLU A 278 -10.23 -3.45 20.72
C GLU A 278 -9.52 -4.06 19.50
N THR A 279 -8.33 -4.63 19.70
CA THR A 279 -7.52 -5.21 18.62
C THR A 279 -6.83 -6.50 19.03
N SER A 280 -6.42 -7.29 18.04
CA SER A 280 -5.39 -8.32 18.23
C SER A 280 -4.04 -7.74 17.80
N TRP A 281 -3.19 -7.46 18.78
CA TRP A 281 -1.79 -7.06 18.61
C TRP A 281 -0.91 -8.08 19.34
N PRO A 282 0.28 -8.47 18.82
CA PRO A 282 0.97 -7.94 17.64
C PRO A 282 0.62 -8.64 16.33
N VAL A 283 -0.39 -9.52 16.34
CA VAL A 283 -0.81 -10.31 15.18
C VAL A 283 -2.27 -10.06 14.88
N PHE A 284 -2.56 -9.70 13.64
CA PHE A 284 -3.91 -9.60 13.12
C PHE A 284 -4.08 -10.51 11.91
N GLU A 285 -5.19 -11.24 11.87
CA GLU A 285 -5.48 -12.27 10.88
C GLU A 285 -6.89 -12.10 10.35
N VAL A 286 -7.00 -12.11 9.03
CA VAL A 286 -8.23 -12.25 8.27
C VAL A 286 -8.20 -13.61 7.58
N ALA A 287 -9.24 -14.41 7.74
CA ALA A 287 -9.34 -15.73 7.15
C ALA A 287 -10.70 -15.96 6.48
N ASN A 288 -10.81 -17.04 5.70
CA ASN A 288 -12.05 -17.48 5.07
C ASN A 288 -12.79 -16.36 4.32
N ILE A 289 -12.06 -15.54 3.57
CA ILE A 289 -12.66 -14.45 2.80
C ILE A 289 -13.51 -15.06 1.68
N GLU A 290 -14.83 -14.86 1.75
CA GLU A 290 -15.77 -15.20 0.70
C GLU A 290 -16.02 -13.98 -0.17
N TYR A 291 -15.89 -14.14 -1.49
CA TYR A 291 -16.09 -13.08 -2.47
C TYR A 291 -17.41 -13.26 -3.21
N THR A 292 -17.95 -12.18 -3.78
CA THR A 292 -19.04 -12.27 -4.77
C THR A 292 -18.72 -13.27 -5.88
N LYS A 293 -17.50 -13.17 -6.42
CA LYS A 293 -16.86 -14.06 -7.38
C LYS A 293 -15.39 -13.67 -7.43
N LYS A 294 -14.44 -14.60 -7.43
CA LYS A 294 -13.03 -14.23 -7.62
C LYS A 294 -12.79 -13.78 -9.06
N GLY A 295 -12.25 -12.58 -9.24
CA GLY A 295 -11.85 -12.03 -10.54
C GLY A 295 -10.50 -12.53 -11.02
N ILE A 296 -9.73 -13.10 -10.10
CA ILE A 296 -8.54 -13.90 -10.35
C ILE A 296 -8.59 -15.08 -9.39
N GLU A 297 -8.36 -16.30 -9.87
CA GLU A 297 -8.50 -17.52 -9.04
C GLU A 297 -7.64 -17.46 -7.77
N SER A 298 -6.45 -16.88 -7.91
CA SER A 298 -5.46 -16.74 -6.85
C SER A 298 -5.68 -15.57 -5.90
N LEU A 299 -6.79 -14.85 -5.98
CA LEU A 299 -7.09 -13.80 -5.00
C LEU A 299 -7.02 -14.39 -3.57
N PRO A 300 -6.36 -13.74 -2.60
CA PRO A 300 -6.19 -14.30 -1.26
C PRO A 300 -7.52 -14.71 -0.62
N ASP A 301 -7.56 -15.85 0.08
CA ASP A 301 -8.68 -16.23 0.95
C ASP A 301 -8.37 -16.01 2.44
N SER A 302 -7.13 -15.68 2.76
CA SER A 302 -6.70 -15.20 4.07
C SER A 302 -5.48 -14.30 3.93
N TRP A 303 -5.28 -13.44 4.91
CA TRP A 303 -4.02 -12.74 5.12
C TRP A 303 -3.79 -12.46 6.60
N LYS A 304 -2.54 -12.28 6.97
CA LYS A 304 -2.11 -12.04 8.33
C LYS A 304 -0.96 -11.05 8.33
N ILE A 305 -1.00 -10.11 9.27
CA ILE A 305 0.06 -9.15 9.53
C ILE A 305 0.59 -9.37 10.94
N GLU A 306 1.91 -9.45 11.06
CA GLU A 306 2.63 -9.64 12.31
C GLU A 306 3.66 -8.52 12.43
N VAL A 307 3.68 -7.84 13.57
CA VAL A 307 4.72 -6.86 13.90
C VAL A 307 5.57 -7.36 15.05
N SER A 308 6.85 -7.05 15.04
CA SER A 308 7.72 -7.40 16.17
C SER A 308 7.42 -6.53 17.40
N GLU A 309 7.72 -7.03 18.60
CA GLU A 309 7.64 -6.25 19.85
C GLU A 309 8.48 -4.96 19.79
N ALA A 310 9.50 -4.92 18.92
CA ALA A 310 10.33 -3.76 18.68
C ALA A 310 9.55 -2.57 18.09
N CYS A 311 8.41 -2.83 17.42
CA CYS A 311 7.50 -1.82 16.90
C CYS A 311 6.70 -1.09 18.00
N LYS A 312 6.59 -1.69 19.20
CA LYS A 312 5.79 -1.14 20.29
C LYS A 312 6.29 0.25 20.69
N ALA A 313 5.40 1.23 20.78
CA ALA A 313 5.73 2.56 21.28
C ALA A 313 6.11 2.52 22.76
N GLN A 314 7.01 3.40 23.18
CA GLN A 314 7.34 3.59 24.60
C GLN A 314 6.13 4.08 25.42
N SER A 315 5.26 4.87 24.80
CA SER A 315 4.04 5.40 25.38
C SER A 315 3.01 5.68 24.29
N CYS A 316 1.74 5.48 24.68
CA CYS A 316 0.56 5.72 23.85
C CYS A 316 -0.38 6.66 24.59
N LEU A 317 0.11 7.85 24.95
CA LEU A 317 -0.71 8.85 25.59
C LEU A 317 -1.61 9.51 24.53
N PRO A 318 -2.85 9.89 24.88
CA PRO A 318 -3.64 10.69 23.97
C PRO A 318 -2.92 12.00 23.65
N GLY A 319 -2.74 12.33 22.37
CA GLY A 319 -1.93 13.47 21.93
C GLY A 319 -0.42 13.19 21.82
N GLN A 320 0.06 11.99 22.15
CA GLN A 320 1.47 11.67 22.08
C GLN A 320 1.73 10.15 21.97
N MET A 321 2.03 9.70 20.75
CA MET A 321 2.71 8.43 20.52
C MET A 321 4.22 8.64 20.55
N ASP A 322 4.90 8.04 21.51
CA ASP A 322 6.35 8.07 21.61
C ASP A 322 6.99 7.15 20.56
N PRO A 323 8.26 7.37 20.21
CA PRO A 323 8.98 6.48 19.32
C PRO A 323 8.97 5.02 19.81
N PRO A 324 9.10 4.05 18.89
CA PRO A 324 9.22 2.63 19.23
C PRO A 324 10.38 2.31 20.17
N LEU A 325 10.31 1.13 20.80
CA LEU A 325 11.31 0.62 21.74
C LEU A 325 12.67 0.32 21.10
N SER A 326 12.72 0.17 19.78
CA SER A 326 13.89 -0.21 19.00
C SER A 326 14.00 0.67 17.75
N GLU A 327 15.20 0.78 17.20
CA GLU A 327 15.45 1.43 15.91
C GLU A 327 14.96 0.62 14.70
N VAL A 328 14.66 -0.67 14.90
CA VAL A 328 14.21 -1.58 13.84
C VAL A 328 12.90 -2.24 14.26
N CYS A 329 11.82 -1.89 13.56
CA CYS A 329 10.51 -2.53 13.65
C CYS A 329 10.34 -3.51 12.49
N HIS A 330 10.39 -4.81 12.77
CA HIS A 330 10.17 -5.84 11.76
C HIS A 330 8.69 -6.10 11.53
N ILE A 331 8.27 -6.20 10.27
CA ILE A 331 6.90 -6.42 9.82
C ILE A 331 6.88 -7.62 8.87
N LYS A 332 5.94 -8.54 9.10
CA LYS A 332 5.71 -9.72 8.27
C LYS A 332 4.25 -9.80 7.85
N LEU A 333 4.00 -9.81 6.55
CA LEU A 333 2.69 -10.02 5.96
C LEU A 333 2.67 -11.37 5.25
N SER A 334 1.66 -12.19 5.51
CA SER A 334 1.44 -13.44 4.77
C SER A 334 0.05 -13.45 4.17
N ALA A 335 -0.08 -13.85 2.91
CA ALA A 335 -1.35 -14.05 2.22
C ALA A 335 -1.45 -15.50 1.74
N GLU A 336 -2.61 -16.12 1.89
CA GLU A 336 -2.87 -17.46 1.37
C GLU A 336 -4.04 -17.42 0.38
N GLY A 337 -4.02 -18.34 -0.57
CA GLY A 337 -5.07 -18.45 -1.57
C GLY A 337 -4.88 -19.69 -2.44
N THR A 338 -5.82 -19.92 -3.35
CA THR A 338 -5.70 -20.98 -4.36
C THR A 338 -4.58 -20.65 -5.33
N LYS A 339 -3.78 -21.63 -5.74
CA LYS A 339 -2.75 -21.41 -6.77
C LYS A 339 -3.40 -21.12 -8.13
N CYS A 340 -2.73 -20.31 -8.94
CA CYS A 340 -3.05 -20.23 -10.36
C CYS A 340 -2.96 -21.62 -11.02
N PRO A 341 -3.75 -21.86 -12.08
CA PRO A 341 -3.60 -23.06 -12.86
C PRO A 341 -2.27 -23.01 -13.65
N PRO A 342 -1.77 -24.14 -14.17
CA PRO A 342 -0.46 -24.21 -14.84
C PRO A 342 -0.28 -23.25 -16.03
N GLU A 343 -1.36 -22.84 -16.69
CA GLU A 343 -1.39 -21.84 -17.76
C GLU A 343 -1.28 -20.39 -17.27
N GLY A 344 -1.32 -20.17 -15.95
CA GLY A 344 -1.33 -18.86 -15.31
C GLY A 344 -2.73 -18.38 -14.96
N CYS A 345 -2.79 -17.35 -14.13
CA CYS A 345 -4.06 -16.71 -13.78
C CYS A 345 -4.52 -15.75 -14.88
N THR A 346 -5.84 -15.66 -15.06
CA THR A 346 -6.48 -14.67 -15.94
C THR A 346 -7.27 -13.69 -15.09
N LEU A 347 -7.11 -12.39 -15.37
CA LEU A 347 -7.92 -11.33 -14.78
C LEU A 347 -9.28 -11.26 -15.48
N LEU A 348 -10.33 -11.23 -14.69
CA LEU A 348 -11.68 -10.96 -15.12
C LEU A 348 -11.90 -9.45 -15.22
N LYS A 349 -12.49 -9.03 -16.33
CA LYS A 349 -13.01 -7.68 -16.54
C LYS A 349 -14.53 -7.74 -16.64
N GLU A 350 -15.21 -7.36 -15.58
CA GLU A 350 -16.66 -7.41 -15.51
C GLU A 350 -17.20 -6.23 -14.68
N CYS A 351 -17.82 -5.28 -15.38
CA CYS A 351 -18.38 -4.07 -14.79
C CYS A 351 -19.69 -4.35 -14.02
N GLY A 352 -19.93 -3.59 -12.96
CA GLY A 352 -21.23 -3.56 -12.29
C GLY A 352 -21.39 -2.37 -11.35
N ASN A 353 -22.24 -2.55 -10.35
CA ASN A 353 -22.64 -1.50 -9.42
C ASN A 353 -22.16 -1.87 -8.02
N ILE A 354 -21.52 -0.92 -7.36
CA ILE A 354 -21.16 -0.99 -5.94
C ILE A 354 -21.83 0.19 -5.24
N ASN A 355 -22.20 0.02 -3.98
CA ASN A 355 -22.76 1.11 -3.19
C ASN A 355 -21.68 2.15 -2.88
N ASP A 356 -22.06 3.41 -2.88
CA ASP A 356 -21.25 4.50 -2.37
C ASP A 356 -21.20 4.45 -0.84
N CYS A 357 -20.00 4.57 -0.26
CA CYS A 357 -19.79 4.44 1.18
C CYS A 357 -20.52 5.50 1.99
N SER A 358 -20.63 6.73 1.47
CA SER A 358 -21.22 7.86 2.20
C SER A 358 -22.75 7.82 2.20
N THR A 359 -23.36 7.32 1.13
CA THR A 359 -24.82 7.32 0.96
C THR A 359 -25.47 5.95 1.19
N ALA A 360 -24.70 4.87 1.18
CA ALA A 360 -25.17 3.49 1.19
C ALA A 360 -26.16 3.16 0.04
N LEU A 361 -26.17 3.97 -1.02
CA LEU A 361 -26.94 3.77 -2.25
C LEU A 361 -25.99 3.35 -3.38
N PRO A 362 -26.47 2.73 -4.47
CA PRO A 362 -25.64 2.47 -5.64
C PRO A 362 -24.91 3.73 -6.10
N TYR A 363 -23.60 3.63 -6.34
CA TYR A 363 -22.81 4.73 -6.86
C TYR A 363 -23.37 5.22 -8.19
N LEU A 364 -23.57 6.54 -8.30
CA LEU A 364 -24.11 7.19 -9.50
C LEU A 364 -23.01 8.00 -10.16
N SER A 365 -22.42 7.45 -11.22
CA SER A 365 -21.46 8.20 -12.05
C SER A 365 -22.14 9.41 -12.69
N PRO A 366 -21.50 10.60 -12.70
CA PRO A 366 -21.97 11.75 -13.48
C PRO A 366 -21.80 11.55 -14.99
N TRP A 367 -21.13 10.49 -15.44
CA TRP A 367 -20.96 10.16 -16.86
C TRP A 367 -22.31 9.99 -17.55
N THR A 368 -22.48 10.68 -18.68
CA THR A 368 -23.64 10.49 -19.54
C THR A 368 -23.20 9.94 -20.89
N ASP A 369 -23.69 8.76 -21.27
CA ASP A 369 -23.41 8.12 -22.57
C ASP A 369 -23.95 8.89 -23.79
N ASN A 370 -24.42 10.13 -23.62
CA ASN A 370 -25.16 10.93 -24.59
C ASN A 370 -24.42 11.21 -25.90
N ASP A 371 -23.12 10.93 -26.00
CA ASP A 371 -22.33 11.13 -27.22
C ASP A 371 -22.06 9.86 -28.05
N LYS A 372 -22.35 8.64 -27.55
CA LYS A 372 -22.11 7.42 -28.35
C LYS A 372 -23.24 7.06 -29.30
N ASP A 373 -24.46 7.56 -29.08
CA ASP A 373 -25.62 7.30 -29.96
C ASP A 373 -25.89 8.37 -31.03
N ASN A 374 -25.10 9.45 -31.10
CA ASN A 374 -25.35 10.57 -32.02
C ASN A 374 -24.32 10.74 -33.16
N VAL A 375 -23.38 9.79 -33.32
CA VAL A 375 -22.33 9.85 -34.35
C VAL A 375 -22.58 8.93 -35.56
N ASP A 376 -23.69 8.17 -35.60
CA ASP A 376 -23.93 7.20 -36.69
C ASP A 376 -25.03 7.61 -37.70
N ASN A 377 -25.30 8.90 -37.86
CA ASN A 377 -26.30 9.36 -38.83
C ASN A 377 -25.91 10.67 -39.55
N THR A 378 -24.68 10.82 -40.03
CA THR A 378 -24.46 11.73 -41.18
C THR A 378 -23.21 11.42 -42.01
N VAL A 379 -23.45 11.25 -43.31
CA VAL A 379 -22.54 11.43 -44.47
C VAL A 379 -21.87 10.17 -45.07
N ASN A 380 -22.61 9.54 -45.97
CA ASN A 380 -22.08 9.09 -47.26
C ASN A 380 -21.38 10.25 -47.99
N GLU A 381 -20.05 10.24 -48.15
CA GLU A 381 -19.37 10.89 -49.29
C GLU A 381 -17.94 10.33 -49.54
N THR A 382 -17.85 9.47 -50.55
CA THR A 382 -16.93 9.57 -51.70
C THR A 382 -15.45 10.00 -51.49
N THR A 383 -14.56 9.01 -51.59
CA THR A 383 -13.31 9.01 -52.40
C THR A 383 -12.25 10.12 -52.20
N SER A 384 -11.08 9.75 -51.67
CA SER A 384 -9.79 9.80 -52.40
C SER A 384 -8.60 9.41 -51.51
N THR A 385 -7.71 8.59 -52.07
CA THR A 385 -6.44 8.15 -51.48
C THR A 385 -5.38 9.25 -51.60
N PRO A 386 -4.72 9.70 -50.52
CA PRO A 386 -3.50 10.46 -50.63
C PRO A 386 -2.26 9.55 -50.55
N VAL A 387 -1.36 9.81 -51.49
CA VAL A 387 -0.03 9.21 -51.65
C VAL A 387 0.86 9.60 -50.46
N ILE A 388 1.44 8.62 -49.79
CA ILE A 388 2.49 8.81 -48.78
C ILE A 388 3.78 9.24 -49.49
N THR A 389 4.28 10.43 -49.17
CA THR A 389 5.60 10.90 -49.56
C THR A 389 6.55 10.64 -48.38
N GLU A 390 7.57 9.81 -48.61
CA GLU A 390 8.66 9.56 -47.65
C GLU A 390 9.33 10.88 -47.24
N THR A 391 9.36 11.15 -45.94
CA THR A 391 10.13 12.24 -45.35
C THR A 391 11.43 11.65 -44.80
N VAL A 392 12.54 12.15 -45.34
CA VAL A 392 13.91 11.77 -45.03
C VAL A 392 14.28 12.15 -43.60
N GLU A 393 14.83 11.18 -42.87
CA GLU A 393 15.43 11.27 -41.54
C GLU A 393 16.78 12.02 -41.58
N PRO A 394 17.02 13.07 -40.76
CA PRO A 394 18.35 13.64 -40.61
C PRO A 394 19.16 12.92 -39.52
N GLU A 395 20.43 12.63 -39.86
CA GLU A 395 21.44 12.03 -38.98
C GLU A 395 21.68 12.80 -37.66
N PRO A 396 22.08 12.11 -36.58
CA PRO A 396 22.41 12.73 -35.31
C PRO A 396 23.85 13.28 -35.29
N THR A 397 23.99 14.59 -35.07
CA THR A 397 25.28 15.20 -34.70
C THR A 397 25.64 14.89 -33.26
N SER A 398 26.84 14.32 -33.08
CA SER A 398 27.49 14.00 -31.79
C SER A 398 27.84 15.25 -30.96
N PRO A 399 27.94 15.14 -29.62
CA PRO A 399 28.08 16.29 -28.73
C PRO A 399 29.53 16.77 -28.56
N LEU A 400 29.67 18.09 -28.43
CA LEU A 400 30.88 18.79 -28.01
C LEU A 400 31.06 18.66 -26.49
N ALA A 401 32.23 18.16 -26.09
CA ALA A 401 32.69 18.11 -24.72
C ALA A 401 32.92 19.53 -24.16
N VAL A 402 32.32 19.84 -23.01
CA VAL A 402 32.64 21.01 -22.19
C VAL A 402 33.37 20.52 -20.95
N THR A 403 34.65 20.89 -20.86
CA THR A 403 35.48 20.77 -19.66
C THR A 403 35.15 21.90 -18.69
N GLU A 404 34.72 21.57 -17.48
CA GLU A 404 34.66 22.51 -16.36
C GLU A 404 35.93 22.39 -15.49
N GLU A 405 36.58 23.53 -15.26
CA GLU A 405 37.69 23.70 -14.32
C GLU A 405 37.16 23.80 -12.89
N VAL A 406 37.64 22.92 -12.01
CA VAL A 406 37.44 23.00 -10.57
C VAL A 406 38.52 23.90 -9.99
N THR A 407 38.18 25.13 -9.62
CA THR A 407 39.01 26.00 -8.79
C THR A 407 38.73 25.74 -7.30
N THR A 408 39.70 25.14 -6.61
CA THR A 408 39.77 25.09 -5.15
C THR A 408 40.43 26.36 -4.61
N SER A 409 39.76 27.05 -3.70
CA SER A 409 40.31 28.18 -2.94
C SER A 409 40.22 27.86 -1.46
N SER A 410 41.35 27.46 -0.88
CA SER A 410 41.63 27.49 0.54
C SER A 410 41.94 28.92 0.97
N ASP A 411 41.33 29.42 2.05
CA ASP A 411 42.03 30.30 2.98
C ASP A 411 41.41 30.28 4.37
N ALA A 412 42.30 30.24 5.35
CA ALA A 412 42.06 30.14 6.77
C ALA A 412 42.11 31.52 7.44
N ALA A 413 41.45 31.67 8.60
CA ALA A 413 42.07 32.06 9.89
C ALA A 413 41.06 32.64 10.90
N VAL A 414 40.87 31.88 11.99
CA VAL A 414 41.07 32.25 13.41
C VAL A 414 40.83 33.70 13.85
N LEU A 415 39.94 33.88 14.84
CA LEU A 415 40.22 34.72 16.02
C LEU A 415 39.41 34.28 17.26
N VAL A 416 40.15 34.20 18.37
CA VAL A 416 39.78 33.75 19.72
C VAL A 416 39.42 34.95 20.59
N ASN A 417 38.48 34.77 21.53
CA ASN A 417 38.33 35.36 22.89
C ASN A 417 36.83 35.58 23.20
N GLY A 418 36.27 35.30 24.38
CA GLY A 418 36.84 34.90 25.66
C GLY A 418 35.73 34.68 26.68
N ALA A 419 36.15 34.15 27.84
CA ALA A 419 35.36 33.66 28.97
C ALA A 419 34.42 34.68 29.64
N ASN A 420 33.32 34.16 30.21
CA ASN A 420 33.01 34.16 31.65
C ASN A 420 31.49 34.04 31.87
N SER A 421 31.02 33.01 32.60
CA SER A 421 30.41 33.22 33.92
C SER A 421 30.03 31.87 34.55
N LEU A 422 30.77 31.48 35.58
CA LEU A 422 30.29 30.62 36.65
C LEU A 422 29.26 31.42 37.48
N LEU A 423 28.12 30.82 37.81
CA LEU A 423 27.54 30.98 39.14
C LEU A 423 26.86 29.69 39.58
N LEU A 424 27.34 29.20 40.71
CA LEU A 424 26.90 28.05 41.50
C LEU A 424 25.79 28.50 42.46
N VAL A 425 25.18 27.52 43.15
CA VAL A 425 24.35 27.57 44.39
C VAL A 425 22.86 27.34 44.11
N ALA A 426 22.10 26.48 44.80
CA ALA A 426 22.25 25.25 45.59
C ALA A 426 20.84 24.90 46.14
N LEU A 427 20.68 23.67 46.66
CA LEU A 427 19.74 23.24 47.71
C LEU A 427 18.28 22.86 47.34
N THR A 428 18.08 21.54 47.26
CA THR A 428 17.25 20.69 48.15
C THR A 428 16.10 21.36 48.92
N PHE A 429 14.85 20.88 48.78
CA PHE A 429 14.12 20.13 49.84
C PHE A 429 12.66 19.74 49.46
N MET A 430 12.32 18.52 49.91
CA MET A 430 11.05 18.03 50.45
C MET A 430 9.87 17.59 49.58
N ALA A 431 9.53 16.31 49.81
CA ALA A 431 8.26 15.66 49.62
C ALA A 431 7.09 16.39 50.31
N PHE A 432 5.87 16.21 49.78
CA PHE A 432 4.69 15.89 50.59
C PHE A 432 3.64 15.13 49.77
N LEU A 433 3.06 14.16 50.45
CA LEU A 433 1.87 13.41 50.11
C LEU A 433 0.67 14.33 49.81
N TYR A 434 -0.16 13.93 48.84
CA TYR A 434 -1.60 13.80 49.00
C TYR A 434 -2.13 12.66 48.14
#